data_AF-A0AA39F9Z3-F1
#
_entry.id   AF-A0AA39F9Z3-F1
#
_cell.length_a   1.000
_cell.length_b   1.000
_cell.length_c   1.000
_cell.angle_alpha   90.00
_cell.angle_beta   90.00
_cell.angle_gamma   90.00
#
_symmetry.space_group_name_H-M   'P 1'
#
loop_
_entity.id
_entity.type
_entity.pdbx_description
1 polymer ?
#
loop_
_entity_poly.entity_id
_entity_poly.type
_entity_poly.pdbx_seq_one_letter_code
_entity_poly.pdbx_strand_id
1 'polypeptide(L)'
;MEYTKLRQTRSYIGPKRKSSSMIMKKVLISNNQQERERMDSISSDDDNFELNAHNDETIKRVSMSLATIEKMSRIKLVGIDQDDGLDSISKDDEDSMLQRERGSTKRSEVFFDSTAIGKFSASTLVTNRTSTLHVRVSDNIPVRNMPVDAPPSDDLSAEEAVIYANIIDKLLDQLELIKYTIPAIIDDEWKEDYNIMEEYDNDDFDEIEMLTNPDDVNTIASNSAAMEKLQQDRTYIYNVLKETTMDLLLHRRYNYLEKEINNIVKTSEANRNLEINYEIWEEQLTQLSELIVDEKLNSEIHVRKLLTSVHESGAKIEEAIFLSSSRLGYVEKWEQVRLDQQKLLLEMKEQMLQDKLNDCMGLEKTDDIISSELRSFLHADVIEKEEEIEIRSSQYNEEIDQRQRDIDYFNERIKDAKEALEKKYKFYDKRQALIDEYENEKREKVKEAEYWMEIHEAATIIQSIWRGYMVRQQLAQYQQLWNKLKKRKRRRKKRKLRLKINK
;
A
#
# COMPACT_ATOMS: atom_id res chain seq x y z
N MET A 1 14.45 52.22 17.17
CA MET A 1 13.41 52.39 16.13
C MET A 1 12.56 51.14 16.13
N GLU A 2 11.56 51.11 17.01
CA GLU A 2 10.60 50.02 17.16
C GLU A 2 9.41 50.29 16.24
N TYR A 3 9.08 49.33 15.38
CA TYR A 3 7.85 49.36 14.59
C TYR A 3 6.93 48.23 15.05
N THR A 4 5.99 48.59 15.91
CA THR A 4 4.82 47.79 16.28
C THR A 4 3.77 47.93 15.18
N LYS A 5 3.46 46.82 14.46
CA LYS A 5 2.30 46.74 13.58
C LYS A 5 1.17 45.98 14.27
N LEU A 6 0.20 46.76 14.76
CA LEU A 6 -1.14 46.31 15.15
C LEU A 6 -1.82 45.61 13.97
N ARG A 7 -2.19 44.34 14.15
CA ARG A 7 -3.20 43.66 13.31
C ARG A 7 -4.52 43.60 14.09
N GLN A 8 -5.48 44.40 13.64
CA GLN A 8 -6.87 44.36 14.07
C GLN A 8 -7.51 43.02 13.70
N THR A 9 -8.02 42.33 14.71
CA THR A 9 -8.91 41.17 14.61
C THR A 9 -10.31 41.65 14.28
N ARG A 10 -10.76 41.45 13.03
CA ARG A 10 -12.18 41.55 12.67
C ARG A 10 -12.86 40.22 13.00
N SER A 11 -13.51 40.17 14.15
CA SER A 11 -14.43 39.09 14.51
C SER A 11 -15.69 39.23 13.65
N TYR A 12 -16.00 38.19 12.87
CA TYR A 12 -17.26 38.07 12.15
C TYR A 12 -18.22 37.29 13.03
N ILE A 13 -19.18 38.01 13.63
CA ILE A 13 -20.29 37.43 14.38
C ILE A 13 -21.32 36.95 13.36
N GLY A 14 -21.36 35.64 13.12
CA GLY A 14 -22.40 34.97 12.33
C GLY A 14 -23.74 34.94 13.07
N PRO A 15 -24.87 34.86 12.34
CA PRO A 15 -26.20 35.03 12.92
C PRO A 15 -26.62 33.80 13.75
N LYS A 16 -27.16 34.09 14.94
CA LYS A 16 -27.82 33.14 15.85
C LYS A 16 -28.94 32.41 15.11
N ARG A 17 -28.76 31.11 14.83
CA ARG A 17 -29.85 30.21 14.45
C ARG A 17 -30.76 30.00 15.66
N LYS A 18 -32.00 30.47 15.52
CA LYS A 18 -33.09 30.21 16.46
C LYS A 18 -33.57 28.76 16.30
N SER A 19 -33.74 28.11 17.45
CA SER A 19 -34.81 27.17 17.80
C SER A 19 -35.17 26.06 16.81
N SER A 20 -34.70 24.85 17.09
CA SER A 20 -35.35 23.60 16.66
C SER A 20 -35.45 22.61 17.84
N SER A 21 -35.82 23.12 19.02
CA SER A 21 -35.96 22.38 20.28
C SER A 21 -37.43 22.10 20.67
N MET A 22 -38.39 22.33 19.77
CA MET A 22 -39.81 22.37 20.14
C MET A 22 -40.73 21.47 19.30
N ILE A 23 -40.24 20.31 18.85
CA ILE A 23 -41.10 19.28 18.21
C ILE A 23 -40.97 17.89 18.85
N MET A 24 -39.91 17.56 19.60
CA MET A 24 -39.79 16.25 20.29
C MET A 24 -40.37 16.17 21.71
N LYS A 25 -41.13 17.17 22.19
CA LYS A 25 -41.80 17.11 23.51
C LYS A 25 -43.31 16.85 23.46
N LYS A 26 -43.92 16.67 22.28
CA LYS A 26 -45.35 16.31 22.15
C LYS A 26 -45.62 14.84 21.81
N VAL A 27 -44.60 14.05 21.44
CA VAL A 27 -44.79 12.62 21.11
C VAL A 27 -44.59 11.71 22.33
N LEU A 28 -43.89 12.16 23.37
CA LEU A 28 -43.62 11.36 24.58
C LEU A 28 -44.69 11.46 25.69
N ILE A 29 -45.69 12.32 25.53
CA ILE A 29 -46.79 12.45 26.53
C ILE A 29 -48.04 11.67 26.10
N SER A 30 -48.17 11.26 24.83
CA SER A 30 -49.35 10.53 24.36
C SER A 30 -49.28 9.01 24.53
N ASN A 31 -48.10 8.42 24.74
CA ASN A 31 -47.95 6.96 24.89
C ASN A 31 -48.02 6.48 26.34
N ASN A 32 -47.78 7.34 27.34
CA ASN A 32 -47.82 6.95 28.76
C ASN A 32 -49.23 6.94 29.38
N GLN A 33 -50.25 7.38 28.64
CA GLN A 33 -51.64 7.36 29.11
C GLN A 33 -52.40 6.11 28.65
N GLN A 34 -51.91 5.41 27.62
CA GLN A 34 -52.56 4.20 27.08
C GLN A 34 -52.09 2.90 27.74
N GLU A 35 -50.95 2.89 28.43
CA GLU A 35 -50.48 1.71 29.19
C GLU A 35 -50.99 1.66 30.64
N ARG A 36 -51.42 2.79 31.23
CA ARG A 36 -52.06 2.79 32.56
C ARG A 36 -53.50 2.30 32.56
N GLU A 37 -54.20 2.34 31.43
CA GLU A 37 -55.57 1.81 31.30
C GLU A 37 -55.62 0.30 31.00
N ARG A 38 -54.47 -0.36 30.75
CA ARG A 38 -54.41 -1.83 30.53
C ARG A 38 -54.11 -2.65 31.79
N MET A 39 -53.68 -2.02 32.88
CA MET A 39 -53.33 -2.73 34.13
C MET A 39 -54.51 -2.88 35.11
N ASP A 40 -55.63 -2.20 34.89
CA ASP A 40 -56.82 -2.26 35.77
C ASP A 40 -57.92 -3.24 35.28
N SER A 41 -57.64 -4.08 34.27
CA SER A 41 -58.64 -5.01 33.69
C SER A 41 -58.42 -6.50 33.97
N ILE A 42 -57.48 -6.87 34.85
CA ILE A 42 -57.22 -8.28 35.21
C ILE A 42 -57.35 -8.43 36.74
N SER A 43 -58.58 -8.22 37.23
CA SER A 43 -58.99 -8.57 38.59
C SER A 43 -60.46 -8.97 38.57
N SER A 44 -60.69 -10.21 38.16
CA SER A 44 -61.74 -11.12 38.65
C SER A 44 -61.78 -12.27 37.67
N ASP A 45 -61.35 -13.45 38.10
CA ASP A 45 -62.12 -14.67 37.89
C ASP A 45 -61.47 -15.80 38.70
N ASP A 46 -62.31 -16.27 39.61
CA ASP A 46 -62.13 -17.28 40.62
C ASP A 46 -61.65 -18.65 40.09
N ASP A 47 -60.99 -19.37 41.00
CA ASP A 47 -61.18 -20.78 41.33
C ASP A 47 -61.42 -21.79 40.19
N ASN A 48 -60.40 -22.61 39.91
CA ASN A 48 -60.56 -24.04 40.17
C ASN A 48 -59.25 -24.81 40.23
N PHE A 49 -59.16 -25.59 41.32
CA PHE A 49 -58.17 -26.61 41.60
C PHE A 49 -58.39 -27.82 40.69
N GLU A 50 -57.38 -28.23 39.93
CA GLU A 50 -57.26 -29.64 39.50
C GLU A 50 -55.78 -30.04 39.43
N LEU A 51 -55.32 -30.66 40.52
CA LEU A 51 -54.06 -31.39 40.62
C LEU A 51 -54.17 -32.68 39.80
N ASN A 52 -53.45 -32.80 38.67
CA ASN A 52 -53.07 -34.11 38.14
C ASN A 52 -51.87 -34.06 37.16
N ALA A 53 -50.80 -34.76 37.56
CA ALA A 53 -49.90 -35.56 36.72
C ALA A 53 -49.27 -34.93 35.44
N HIS A 54 -48.55 -33.81 35.55
CA HIS A 54 -47.73 -33.30 34.42
C HIS A 54 -46.26 -32.97 34.72
N ASN A 55 -45.75 -33.34 35.90
CA ASN A 55 -44.36 -33.04 36.29
C ASN A 55 -43.30 -34.01 35.76
N ASP A 56 -43.68 -35.09 35.05
CA ASP A 56 -42.71 -36.10 34.58
C ASP A 56 -42.26 -35.88 33.12
N GLU A 57 -43.00 -35.09 32.33
CA GLU A 57 -42.62 -34.75 30.94
C GLU A 57 -41.71 -33.52 30.85
N THR A 58 -41.83 -32.59 31.78
CA THR A 58 -40.99 -31.38 31.85
C THR A 58 -39.55 -31.71 32.28
N ILE A 59 -39.36 -32.66 33.20
CA ILE A 59 -38.03 -33.12 33.62
C ILE A 59 -37.31 -33.88 32.48
N LYS A 60 -38.03 -34.64 31.65
CA LYS A 60 -37.46 -35.28 30.45
C LYS A 60 -37.08 -34.27 29.35
N ARG A 61 -37.84 -33.20 29.14
CA ARG A 61 -37.49 -32.16 28.14
C ARG A 61 -36.27 -31.34 28.55
N VAL A 62 -36.15 -30.98 29.83
CA VAL A 62 -34.97 -30.24 30.34
C VAL A 62 -33.70 -31.10 30.27
N SER A 63 -33.82 -32.41 30.51
CA SER A 63 -32.68 -33.35 30.42
C SER A 63 -32.18 -33.56 28.98
N MET A 64 -33.05 -33.52 27.96
CA MET A 64 -32.62 -33.59 26.56
C MET A 64 -31.99 -32.28 26.05
N SER A 65 -32.42 -31.12 26.55
CA SER A 65 -31.79 -29.84 26.18
C SER A 65 -30.36 -29.70 26.74
N LEU A 66 -30.09 -30.21 27.96
CA LEU A 66 -28.75 -30.15 28.55
C LEU A 66 -27.74 -31.07 27.84
N ALA A 67 -28.15 -32.26 27.39
CA ALA A 67 -27.30 -33.16 26.60
C ALA A 67 -26.93 -32.59 25.22
N THR A 68 -27.75 -31.66 24.69
CA THR A 68 -27.49 -30.98 23.41
C THR A 68 -26.52 -29.82 23.57
N ILE A 69 -26.58 -29.12 24.71
CA ILE A 69 -25.64 -28.04 25.06
C ILE A 69 -24.24 -28.61 25.38
N GLU A 70 -24.14 -29.77 26.06
CA GLU A 70 -22.83 -30.38 26.36
C GLU A 70 -22.09 -30.90 25.11
N LYS A 71 -22.83 -31.28 24.05
CA LYS A 71 -22.22 -31.65 22.75
C LYS A 71 -21.71 -30.45 21.94
N MET A 72 -22.27 -29.26 22.14
CA MET A 72 -21.76 -28.04 21.49
C MET A 72 -20.53 -27.46 22.19
N SER A 73 -20.36 -27.71 23.49
CA SER A 73 -19.20 -27.24 24.27
C SER A 73 -17.89 -28.02 24.00
N ARG A 74 -17.95 -29.22 23.39
CA ARG A 74 -16.75 -30.04 23.10
C ARG A 74 -16.13 -29.82 21.71
N ILE A 75 -16.67 -28.93 20.87
CA ILE A 75 -16.15 -28.69 19.50
C ILE A 75 -15.24 -27.44 19.42
N LYS A 76 -15.04 -26.69 20.51
CA LYS A 76 -14.10 -25.55 20.53
C LYS A 76 -13.13 -25.62 21.70
N LEU A 77 -12.22 -26.58 21.66
CA LEU A 77 -10.94 -26.54 22.36
C LEU A 77 -9.86 -27.07 21.40
N VAL A 78 -9.64 -26.31 20.33
CA VAL A 78 -8.37 -26.19 19.62
C VAL A 78 -7.66 -25.05 20.34
N GLY A 79 -6.56 -25.27 21.05
CA GLY A 79 -5.26 -25.58 20.48
C GLY A 79 -4.42 -24.31 20.59
N ILE A 80 -3.84 -24.10 21.77
CA ILE A 80 -2.79 -23.12 22.04
C ILE A 80 -1.50 -23.92 22.27
N ASP A 81 -0.40 -23.36 21.77
CA ASP A 81 1.01 -23.79 21.84
C ASP A 81 1.51 -24.67 20.67
N GLN A 82 2.20 -24.05 19.70
CA GLN A 82 3.67 -24.02 19.66
C GLN A 82 4.20 -23.29 18.42
N ASP A 83 5.13 -22.37 18.70
CA ASP A 83 6.04 -21.71 17.77
C ASP A 83 7.03 -22.68 17.10
N ASP A 84 7.61 -22.17 16.01
CA ASP A 84 8.86 -22.55 15.32
C ASP A 84 8.79 -23.51 14.13
N GLY A 85 8.94 -22.93 12.93
CA GLY A 85 9.86 -23.46 11.92
C GLY A 85 9.30 -23.80 10.54
N LEU A 86 9.88 -23.10 9.55
CA LEU A 86 10.16 -23.50 8.16
C LEU A 86 9.13 -23.20 7.05
N ASP A 87 9.61 -22.36 6.12
CA ASP A 87 9.55 -22.50 4.66
C ASP A 87 8.65 -23.62 4.11
N SER A 88 7.63 -23.26 3.33
CA SER A 88 7.52 -23.59 1.89
C SER A 88 6.18 -23.18 1.25
N ILE A 89 6.31 -22.41 0.16
CA ILE A 89 5.69 -22.59 -1.16
C ILE A 89 4.31 -23.30 -1.21
N SER A 90 3.26 -22.53 -1.52
CA SER A 90 2.15 -22.83 -2.45
C SER A 90 1.37 -21.51 -2.59
N LYS A 91 1.26 -20.83 -3.74
CA LYS A 91 0.66 -21.18 -5.03
C LYS A 91 -0.73 -21.82 -4.92
N ASP A 92 -1.68 -20.98 -5.34
CA ASP A 92 -2.97 -21.25 -5.95
C ASP A 92 -4.20 -21.01 -5.07
N ASP A 93 -5.17 -20.37 -5.74
CA ASP A 93 -6.58 -20.18 -5.42
C ASP A 93 -6.99 -19.03 -4.48
N GLU A 94 -7.14 -17.82 -5.04
CA GLU A 94 -8.37 -17.03 -4.85
C GLU A 94 -8.63 -16.15 -6.08
N ASP A 95 -9.41 -16.72 -6.99
CA ASP A 95 -10.06 -16.04 -8.10
C ASP A 95 -11.57 -16.16 -7.87
N SER A 96 -12.22 -15.12 -7.32
CA SER A 96 -13.59 -14.72 -7.67
C SER A 96 -14.13 -13.63 -6.74
N MET A 97 -14.95 -12.75 -7.33
CA MET A 97 -15.77 -11.72 -6.69
C MET A 97 -15.04 -10.46 -6.19
N LEU A 98 -14.93 -9.48 -7.09
CA LEU A 98 -15.61 -8.17 -6.92
C LEU A 98 -15.48 -7.37 -8.23
N GLN A 99 -16.42 -7.58 -9.15
CA GLN A 99 -16.70 -6.61 -10.20
C GLN A 99 -17.50 -5.45 -9.59
N ARG A 100 -16.84 -4.31 -9.36
CA ARG A 100 -17.51 -3.02 -9.23
C ARG A 100 -16.73 -1.94 -9.97
N GLU A 101 -17.31 -1.58 -11.12
CA GLU A 101 -17.23 -0.32 -11.86
C GLU A 101 -15.99 0.55 -11.66
N ARG A 102 -15.00 0.34 -12.53
CA ARG A 102 -13.96 1.32 -12.83
C ARG A 102 -14.57 2.47 -13.64
N GLY A 103 -14.69 3.63 -13.02
CA GLY A 103 -14.75 4.90 -13.74
C GLY A 103 -13.50 5.05 -14.61
N SER A 104 -13.71 5.19 -15.91
CA SER A 104 -12.69 5.41 -16.92
C SER A 104 -12.03 6.77 -16.75
N THR A 105 -11.01 6.86 -15.91
CA THR A 105 -9.93 7.84 -16.11
C THR A 105 -8.90 7.16 -16.98
N LYS A 106 -8.86 7.54 -18.27
CA LYS A 106 -7.77 7.26 -19.19
C LYS A 106 -6.48 7.79 -18.57
N ARG A 107 -5.82 6.93 -17.78
CA ARG A 107 -4.45 7.10 -17.32
C ARG A 107 -3.62 6.84 -18.57
N SER A 108 -3.22 7.91 -19.25
CA SER A 108 -2.12 7.86 -20.20
C SER A 108 -0.90 7.39 -19.42
N GLU A 109 -0.62 6.09 -19.47
CA GLU A 109 0.68 5.56 -19.14
C GLU A 109 1.67 6.21 -20.10
N VAL A 110 2.31 7.28 -19.61
CA VAL A 110 3.56 7.77 -20.17
C VAL A 110 4.57 6.70 -19.79
N PHE A 111 4.64 5.68 -20.64
CA PHE A 111 5.78 4.77 -20.73
C PHE A 111 7.01 5.66 -20.96
N PHE A 112 7.81 5.87 -19.92
CA PHE A 112 9.18 6.32 -20.10
C PHE A 112 9.94 5.12 -20.66
N ASP A 113 9.91 5.00 -21.97
CA ASP A 113 10.73 4.09 -22.74
C ASP A 113 12.18 4.61 -22.69
N SER A 114 12.89 4.24 -21.62
CA SER A 114 14.31 4.58 -21.40
C SER A 114 15.26 3.83 -22.34
N THR A 115 14.74 3.25 -23.43
CA THR A 115 15.48 2.43 -24.40
C THR A 115 15.62 3.05 -25.78
N ALA A 116 15.26 4.33 -25.93
CA ALA A 116 15.58 5.11 -27.12
C ALA A 116 16.67 6.14 -26.81
N ILE A 117 17.88 5.66 -26.47
CA ILE A 117 19.09 6.39 -26.89
C ILE A 117 19.07 6.33 -28.41
N GLY A 118 18.41 7.34 -28.98
CA GLY A 118 18.29 7.54 -30.40
C GLY A 118 19.70 7.53 -30.97
N LYS A 119 19.94 6.50 -31.78
CA LYS A 119 20.75 6.63 -32.98
C LYS A 119 20.16 7.82 -33.74
N PHE A 120 20.62 9.03 -33.42
CA PHE A 120 20.54 10.17 -34.31
C PHE A 120 21.44 9.80 -35.49
N SER A 121 20.84 9.00 -36.36
CA SER A 121 21.13 8.95 -37.77
C SER A 121 21.00 10.40 -38.20
N ALA A 122 22.14 11.10 -38.25
CA ALA A 122 22.26 12.39 -38.91
C ALA A 122 22.00 12.15 -40.40
N SER A 123 20.72 12.00 -40.73
CA SER A 123 20.18 12.08 -42.08
C SER A 123 19.76 13.53 -42.30
N THR A 124 20.69 14.46 -42.05
CA THR A 124 20.71 15.66 -42.85
C THR A 124 21.61 15.27 -44.01
N LEU A 125 20.96 14.92 -45.12
CA LEU A 125 21.48 15.03 -46.46
C LEU A 125 22.02 16.45 -46.65
N VAL A 126 23.16 16.73 -46.04
CA VAL A 126 24.10 17.67 -46.60
C VAL A 126 24.68 16.90 -47.77
N THR A 127 23.95 16.94 -48.89
CA THR A 127 24.56 16.82 -50.19
C THR A 127 25.52 18.01 -50.28
N ASN A 128 26.65 17.88 -49.59
CA ASN A 128 27.89 18.43 -50.05
C ASN A 128 28.09 17.70 -51.38
N ARG A 129 27.49 18.28 -52.42
CA ARG A 129 28.19 18.42 -53.68
C ARG A 129 29.51 19.06 -53.28
N THR A 130 30.46 18.21 -52.91
CA THR A 130 31.83 18.37 -53.36
C THR A 130 31.71 18.39 -54.86
N SER A 131 31.31 19.56 -55.37
CA SER A 131 31.74 20.02 -56.66
C SER A 131 33.25 20.05 -56.46
N THR A 132 33.89 18.90 -56.63
CA THR A 132 35.21 18.81 -57.21
C THR A 132 35.07 19.55 -58.53
N LEU A 133 35.05 20.88 -58.45
CA LEU A 133 35.62 21.74 -59.44
C LEU A 133 37.04 21.20 -59.48
N HIS A 134 37.22 20.21 -60.36
CA HIS A 134 38.43 20.11 -61.13
C HIS A 134 38.72 21.55 -61.50
N VAL A 135 39.62 22.17 -60.73
CA VAL A 135 40.51 23.18 -61.24
C VAL A 135 41.04 22.49 -62.48
N ARG A 136 40.43 22.82 -63.63
CA ARG A 136 41.04 22.60 -64.91
C ARG A 136 42.28 23.46 -64.76
N VAL A 137 43.34 22.83 -64.23
CA VAL A 137 44.70 23.23 -64.51
C VAL A 137 44.69 23.26 -66.01
N SER A 138 44.47 24.47 -66.56
CA SER A 138 44.47 24.71 -67.98
C SER A 138 45.80 24.16 -68.41
N ASP A 139 45.77 23.02 -69.12
CA ASP A 139 46.96 22.39 -69.68
C ASP A 139 47.78 23.53 -70.28
N ASN A 140 48.94 23.78 -69.66
CA ASN A 140 49.89 24.82 -70.01
C ASN A 140 49.82 25.00 -71.51
N ILE A 141 49.32 26.15 -71.99
CA ILE A 141 49.40 26.48 -73.42
C ILE A 141 50.89 26.41 -73.69
N PRO A 142 51.40 25.37 -74.38
CA PRO A 142 52.79 25.33 -74.71
C PRO A 142 52.89 26.39 -75.80
N VAL A 143 53.39 27.56 -75.44
CA VAL A 143 53.82 28.57 -76.41
C VAL A 143 54.89 27.87 -77.22
N ARG A 144 54.44 27.24 -78.31
CA ARG A 144 55.29 26.58 -79.28
C ARG A 144 56.07 27.72 -79.91
N ASN A 145 57.33 27.87 -79.51
CA ASN A 145 58.33 28.56 -80.31
C ASN A 145 58.23 27.94 -81.70
N MET A 146 57.61 28.64 -82.65
CA MET A 146 57.69 28.23 -84.04
C MET A 146 59.15 28.45 -84.44
N PRO A 147 59.92 27.40 -84.77
CA PRO A 147 61.22 27.62 -85.37
C PRO A 147 60.98 28.42 -86.66
N VAL A 148 61.49 29.64 -86.70
CA VAL A 148 61.64 30.36 -87.96
C VAL A 148 62.75 29.63 -88.69
N ASP A 149 62.37 28.64 -89.52
CA ASP A 149 63.28 27.99 -90.46
C ASP A 149 63.68 29.04 -91.51
N ALA A 150 64.69 29.85 -91.16
CA ALA A 150 65.36 30.69 -92.11
C ALA A 150 66.05 29.77 -93.14
N PRO A 151 65.77 29.93 -94.46
CA PRO A 151 66.48 29.17 -95.47
C PRO A 151 67.98 29.44 -95.33
N PRO A 152 68.86 28.42 -95.48
CA PRO A 152 70.29 28.61 -95.35
C PRO A 152 70.77 29.67 -96.35
N SER A 153 71.43 30.70 -95.84
CA SER A 153 72.02 31.77 -96.63
C SER A 153 72.93 31.19 -97.71
N ASP A 154 72.56 31.37 -98.98
CA ASP A 154 73.41 31.01 -100.12
C ASP A 154 74.72 31.82 -100.08
N ASP A 155 75.83 31.20 -100.45
CA ASP A 155 77.14 31.85 -100.50
C ASP A 155 77.07 33.05 -101.48
N LEU A 156 77.41 34.25 -100.99
CA LEU A 156 77.44 35.42 -101.86
C LEU A 156 78.52 35.24 -102.94
N SER A 157 78.23 35.73 -104.15
CA SER A 157 79.24 35.79 -105.20
C SER A 157 80.43 36.63 -104.72
N ALA A 158 81.65 36.24 -105.13
CA ALA A 158 82.88 36.91 -104.72
C ALA A 158 82.85 38.42 -105.00
N GLU A 159 82.22 38.81 -106.10
CA GLU A 159 82.07 40.21 -106.51
C GLU A 159 81.08 40.94 -105.60
N GLU A 160 79.97 40.29 -105.26
CA GLU A 160 78.92 40.84 -104.39
C GLU A 160 79.45 41.02 -102.96
N ALA A 161 80.14 40.03 -102.40
CA ALA A 161 80.71 40.12 -101.06
C ALA A 161 81.69 41.30 -100.92
N VAL A 162 82.52 41.55 -101.95
CA VAL A 162 83.45 42.70 -101.97
C VAL A 162 82.70 44.02 -102.14
N ILE A 163 81.64 44.06 -102.94
CA ILE A 163 80.80 45.27 -103.08
C ILE A 163 80.12 45.58 -101.74
N TYR A 164 79.52 44.59 -101.07
CA TYR A 164 78.88 44.78 -99.77
C TYR A 164 79.88 45.15 -98.66
N ALA A 165 81.04 44.51 -98.60
CA ALA A 165 82.10 44.89 -97.67
C ALA A 165 82.54 46.34 -97.87
N ASN A 166 82.75 46.79 -99.11
CA ASN A 166 83.09 48.19 -99.41
C ASN A 166 81.98 49.17 -99.04
N ILE A 167 80.71 48.76 -99.14
CA ILE A 167 79.57 49.59 -98.70
C ILE A 167 79.56 49.68 -97.17
N ILE A 168 79.74 48.57 -96.47
CA ILE A 168 79.77 48.54 -95.01
C ILE A 168 80.98 49.30 -94.47
N ASP A 169 82.16 49.20 -95.08
CA ASP A 169 83.35 49.99 -94.72
C ASP A 169 83.08 51.49 -94.80
N LYS A 170 82.40 51.95 -95.87
CA LYS A 170 81.97 53.36 -95.96
C LYS A 170 81.00 53.76 -94.85
N LEU A 171 80.14 52.84 -94.41
CA LEU A 171 79.23 53.07 -93.29
C LEU A 171 79.97 53.07 -91.95
N LEU A 172 81.01 52.23 -91.79
CA LEU A 172 81.90 52.25 -90.62
C LEU A 172 82.66 53.57 -90.53
N ASP A 173 83.19 54.07 -91.66
CA ASP A 173 83.82 55.40 -91.72
C ASP A 173 82.84 56.51 -91.30
N GLN A 174 81.58 56.43 -91.73
CA GLN A 174 80.54 57.37 -91.34
C GLN A 174 80.18 57.25 -89.86
N LEU A 175 80.05 56.04 -89.32
CA LEU A 175 79.81 55.80 -87.90
C LEU A 175 80.98 56.30 -87.05
N GLU A 176 82.23 56.19 -87.53
CA GLU A 176 83.43 56.73 -86.89
C GLU A 176 83.43 58.26 -86.86
N LEU A 177 82.97 58.90 -87.94
CA LEU A 177 82.73 60.34 -87.92
C LEU A 177 81.64 60.74 -86.92
N ILE A 178 80.56 59.94 -86.83
CA ILE A 178 79.46 60.18 -85.89
C ILE A 178 79.92 60.07 -84.42
N LYS A 179 80.90 59.22 -84.12
CA LYS A 179 81.51 59.08 -82.77
C LYS A 179 81.91 60.43 -82.17
N TYR A 180 82.45 61.33 -83.00
CA TYR A 180 82.92 62.66 -82.59
C TYR A 180 81.83 63.73 -82.56
N THR A 181 80.66 63.44 -83.13
CA THR A 181 79.52 64.37 -83.14
C THR A 181 78.61 64.24 -81.94
N ILE A 182 78.60 63.08 -81.27
CA ILE A 182 77.82 62.85 -80.06
C ILE A 182 78.74 63.09 -78.85
N PRO A 183 78.50 64.11 -78.02
CA PRO A 183 79.34 64.46 -76.89
C PRO A 183 79.08 63.52 -75.69
N ALA A 184 79.42 62.24 -75.84
CA ALA A 184 79.35 61.23 -74.78
C ALA A 184 80.68 60.48 -74.69
N ILE A 185 81.24 60.39 -73.48
CA ILE A 185 82.46 59.63 -73.21
C ILE A 185 82.05 58.17 -73.10
N ILE A 186 82.35 57.37 -74.12
CA ILE A 186 82.17 55.92 -74.06
C ILE A 186 83.52 55.23 -73.97
N ASP A 187 83.57 54.26 -73.07
CA ASP A 187 84.66 53.32 -72.92
C ASP A 187 84.67 52.37 -74.13
N ASP A 188 85.74 52.39 -74.93
CA ASP A 188 85.88 51.54 -76.11
C ASP A 188 86.00 50.04 -75.72
N GLU A 189 86.13 49.71 -74.43
CA GLU A 189 86.11 48.34 -73.89
C GLU A 189 84.70 47.78 -73.64
N TRP A 190 83.66 48.39 -74.20
CA TRP A 190 82.29 47.85 -74.14
C TRP A 190 82.20 46.47 -74.79
N LYS A 191 82.30 45.43 -73.96
CA LYS A 191 82.14 44.02 -74.33
C LYS A 191 80.65 43.70 -74.47
N GLU A 192 80.34 42.87 -75.46
CA GLU A 192 79.00 42.37 -75.85
C GLU A 192 78.19 41.67 -74.74
N ASP A 193 78.76 41.48 -73.54
CA ASP A 193 78.12 40.74 -72.43
C ASP A 193 77.05 41.53 -71.67
N TYR A 194 76.83 42.81 -71.99
CA TYR A 194 75.77 43.65 -71.37
C TYR A 194 74.41 43.62 -72.10
N ASN A 195 74.12 42.57 -72.87
CA ASN A 195 72.78 42.35 -73.46
C ASN A 195 71.71 41.93 -72.43
N ILE A 196 71.88 42.37 -71.19
CA ILE A 196 70.85 42.41 -70.17
C ILE A 196 70.89 43.86 -69.71
N MET A 197 70.27 44.75 -70.50
CA MET A 197 69.57 45.88 -69.89
C MET A 197 68.54 45.24 -68.96
N GLU A 198 69.01 45.01 -67.74
CA GLU A 198 68.21 45.10 -66.54
C GLU A 198 67.54 46.47 -66.66
N GLU A 199 66.34 46.45 -67.24
CA GLU A 199 65.28 47.40 -66.97
C GLU A 199 65.10 47.30 -65.46
N TYR A 200 65.97 48.00 -64.73
CA TYR A 200 65.67 48.46 -63.38
C TYR A 200 64.48 49.39 -63.59
N ASP A 201 63.31 48.78 -63.65
CA ASP A 201 62.07 49.41 -63.26
C ASP A 201 62.39 50.16 -61.97
N ASN A 202 62.54 51.47 -62.11
CA ASN A 202 62.67 52.40 -61.01
C ASN A 202 61.31 52.54 -60.28
N ASP A 203 60.53 51.46 -60.20
CA ASP A 203 59.21 51.43 -59.57
C ASP A 203 59.32 51.49 -58.03
N ASP A 204 60.53 51.33 -57.48
CA ASP A 204 60.79 51.56 -56.06
C ASP A 204 61.28 52.99 -55.73
N PHE A 205 61.33 53.92 -56.71
CA PHE A 205 61.71 55.33 -56.46
C PHE A 205 60.54 56.34 -56.44
N ASP A 206 59.30 55.87 -56.40
CA ASP A 206 58.12 56.74 -56.23
C ASP A 206 57.98 57.31 -54.79
N GLU A 207 58.86 56.96 -53.84
CA GLU A 207 58.82 57.49 -52.47
C GLU A 207 59.89 58.55 -52.13
N ILE A 208 60.64 59.06 -53.12
CA ILE A 208 61.55 60.23 -52.94
C ILE A 208 61.38 61.26 -54.07
N GLU A 209 60.14 61.58 -54.46
CA GLU A 209 59.83 62.74 -55.31
C GLU A 209 59.00 63.77 -54.54
N MET A 210 59.62 64.45 -53.57
CA MET A 210 58.93 65.51 -52.83
C MET A 210 59.72 66.78 -52.57
N LEU A 211 60.96 67.01 -53.08
CA LEU A 211 61.69 68.22 -52.64
C LEU A 211 62.73 68.88 -53.57
N THR A 212 62.75 68.64 -54.89
CA THR A 212 63.60 69.46 -55.78
C THR A 212 62.90 69.85 -57.09
N ASN A 213 62.95 71.15 -57.38
CA ASN A 213 62.25 71.82 -58.48
C ASN A 213 62.49 71.15 -59.86
N PRO A 214 61.45 70.92 -60.68
CA PRO A 214 61.53 69.99 -61.82
C PRO A 214 61.97 70.61 -63.16
N ASP A 215 62.17 71.93 -63.26
CA ASP A 215 62.02 72.58 -64.57
C ASP A 215 63.31 72.78 -65.39
N ASP A 216 64.52 72.54 -64.85
CA ASP A 216 65.76 72.77 -65.63
C ASP A 216 66.86 71.68 -65.50
N VAL A 217 66.72 70.70 -64.60
CA VAL A 217 67.78 69.67 -64.38
C VAL A 217 67.42 68.31 -64.96
N ASN A 218 66.14 67.95 -65.02
CA ASN A 218 65.71 66.65 -65.51
C ASN A 218 65.88 66.50 -67.04
N THR A 219 65.85 67.62 -67.78
CA THR A 219 66.11 67.61 -69.23
C THR A 219 67.58 67.34 -69.55
N ILE A 220 68.52 67.68 -68.67
CA ILE A 220 69.96 67.44 -68.91
C ILE A 220 70.32 65.99 -68.58
N ALA A 221 69.75 65.41 -67.52
CA ALA A 221 69.98 64.02 -67.12
C ALA A 221 69.35 63.01 -68.13
N SER A 222 68.11 63.25 -68.57
CA SER A 222 67.49 62.43 -69.61
C SER A 222 68.18 62.58 -70.97
N ASN A 223 68.72 63.76 -71.29
CA ASN A 223 69.52 63.95 -72.51
C ASN A 223 70.90 63.26 -72.41
N SER A 224 71.54 63.24 -71.23
CA SER A 224 72.79 62.50 -71.01
C SER A 224 72.59 60.99 -71.16
N ALA A 225 71.57 60.43 -70.52
CA ALA A 225 71.25 59.00 -70.64
C ALA A 225 70.84 58.61 -72.07
N ALA A 226 70.08 59.47 -72.77
CA ALA A 226 69.75 59.26 -74.18
C ALA A 226 70.98 59.36 -75.09
N MET A 227 71.90 60.30 -74.83
CA MET A 227 73.17 60.43 -75.57
C MET A 227 74.13 59.27 -75.30
N GLU A 228 74.18 58.76 -74.07
CA GLU A 228 74.92 57.56 -73.69
C GLU A 228 74.34 56.32 -74.37
N LYS A 229 73.02 56.11 -74.32
CA LYS A 229 72.34 55.03 -75.06
C LYS A 229 72.60 55.13 -76.56
N LEU A 230 72.53 56.33 -77.15
CA LEU A 230 72.74 56.51 -78.59
C LEU A 230 74.21 56.24 -78.98
N GLN A 231 75.16 56.60 -78.13
CA GLN A 231 76.56 56.28 -78.35
C GLN A 231 76.85 54.78 -78.09
N GLN A 232 76.14 54.12 -77.17
CA GLN A 232 76.16 52.66 -76.95
C GLN A 232 75.61 51.92 -78.17
N ASP A 233 74.43 52.31 -78.65
CA ASP A 233 73.80 51.78 -79.87
C ASP A 233 74.72 51.97 -81.07
N ARG A 234 75.36 53.14 -81.22
CA ARG A 234 76.36 53.40 -82.27
C ARG A 234 77.56 52.47 -82.17
N THR A 235 78.08 52.25 -80.96
CA THR A 235 79.27 51.40 -80.72
C THR A 235 78.95 49.94 -80.97
N TYR A 236 77.77 49.49 -80.55
CA TYR A 236 77.23 48.17 -80.85
C TYR A 236 77.07 47.95 -82.37
N ILE A 237 76.40 48.87 -83.07
CA ILE A 237 76.24 48.79 -84.54
C ILE A 237 77.59 48.80 -85.25
N TYR A 238 78.54 49.62 -84.79
CA TYR A 238 79.89 49.67 -85.34
C TYR A 238 80.61 48.33 -85.18
N ASN A 239 80.56 47.71 -83.99
CA ASN A 239 81.15 46.40 -83.75
C ASN A 239 80.50 45.31 -84.61
N VAL A 240 79.17 45.30 -84.69
CA VAL A 240 78.43 44.33 -85.50
C VAL A 240 78.78 44.45 -86.98
N LEU A 241 78.78 45.67 -87.52
CA LEU A 241 79.12 45.91 -88.92
C LEU A 241 80.59 45.62 -89.22
N LYS A 242 81.50 45.90 -88.28
CA LYS A 242 82.93 45.60 -88.41
C LYS A 242 83.18 44.10 -88.48
N GLU A 243 82.61 43.32 -87.56
CA GLU A 243 82.70 41.86 -87.58
C GLU A 243 82.01 41.26 -88.82
N THR A 244 80.88 41.82 -89.25
CA THR A 244 80.20 41.43 -90.49
C THR A 244 81.06 41.69 -91.74
N THR A 245 81.81 42.79 -91.75
CA THR A 245 82.71 43.12 -92.87
C THR A 245 83.88 42.14 -92.93
N MET A 246 84.44 41.77 -91.77
CA MET A 246 85.46 40.72 -91.68
C MET A 246 84.92 39.37 -92.16
N ASP A 247 83.70 39.01 -91.76
CA ASP A 247 83.03 37.78 -92.20
C ASP A 247 82.78 37.75 -93.72
N LEU A 248 82.38 38.88 -94.32
CA LEU A 248 82.18 39.00 -95.77
C LEU A 248 83.50 38.90 -96.54
N LEU A 249 84.58 39.52 -96.05
CA LEU A 249 85.88 39.49 -96.70
C LEU A 249 86.58 38.13 -96.60
N LEU A 250 86.49 37.47 -95.44
CA LEU A 250 87.18 36.21 -95.17
C LEU A 250 86.38 34.99 -95.63
N HIS A 251 85.08 34.97 -95.35
CA HIS A 251 84.23 33.80 -95.51
C HIS A 251 83.17 33.96 -96.61
N ARG A 252 83.00 35.18 -97.17
CA ARG A 252 81.95 35.53 -98.15
C ARG A 252 80.53 35.26 -97.64
N ARG A 253 80.37 35.31 -96.33
CA ARG A 253 79.11 35.09 -95.61
C ARG A 253 78.89 36.23 -94.63
N TYR A 254 77.68 36.36 -94.13
CA TYR A 254 77.31 37.36 -93.13
C TYR A 254 76.81 36.68 -91.85
N ASN A 255 77.42 35.54 -91.50
CA ASN A 255 77.00 34.69 -90.38
C ASN A 255 76.97 35.45 -89.05
N TYR A 256 77.92 36.37 -88.83
CA TYR A 256 77.92 37.20 -87.63
C TYR A 256 76.68 38.11 -87.55
N LEU A 257 76.32 38.81 -88.63
CA LEU A 257 75.10 39.62 -88.67
C LEU A 257 73.84 38.76 -88.49
N GLU A 258 73.80 37.59 -89.12
CA GLU A 258 72.70 36.64 -88.99
C GLU A 258 72.58 36.11 -87.54
N LYS A 259 73.70 35.80 -86.89
CA LYS A 259 73.75 35.40 -85.48
C LYS A 259 73.22 36.51 -84.58
N GLU A 260 73.59 37.75 -84.85
CA GLU A 260 73.19 38.88 -84.00
C GLU A 260 71.73 39.29 -84.21
N ILE A 261 71.23 39.28 -85.44
CA ILE A 261 69.79 39.41 -85.73
C ILE A 261 69.01 38.30 -85.01
N ASN A 262 69.50 37.06 -85.06
CA ASN A 262 68.89 35.95 -84.34
C ASN A 262 68.94 36.13 -82.81
N ASN A 263 70.00 36.73 -82.26
CA ASN A 263 70.08 37.06 -80.84
C ASN A 263 69.04 38.12 -80.46
N ILE A 264 68.91 39.20 -81.25
CA ILE A 264 67.91 40.26 -81.02
C ILE A 264 66.49 39.71 -81.11
N VAL A 265 66.20 38.86 -82.12
CA VAL A 265 64.90 38.22 -82.25
C VAL A 265 64.63 37.30 -81.06
N LYS A 266 65.62 36.50 -80.63
CA LYS A 266 65.48 35.63 -79.45
C LYS A 266 65.25 36.40 -78.15
N THR A 267 65.96 37.51 -77.92
CA THR A 267 65.77 38.33 -76.71
C THR A 267 64.42 39.04 -76.75
N SER A 268 64.02 39.58 -77.90
CA SER A 268 62.69 40.18 -78.09
C SER A 268 61.56 39.17 -77.88
N GLU A 269 61.69 37.96 -78.40
CA GLU A 269 60.72 36.87 -78.18
C GLU A 269 60.73 36.41 -76.71
N ALA A 270 61.89 36.31 -76.07
CA ALA A 270 61.98 35.97 -74.65
C ALA A 270 61.31 37.02 -73.76
N ASN A 271 61.52 38.31 -74.04
CA ASN A 271 60.87 39.41 -73.33
C ASN A 271 59.36 39.42 -73.57
N ARG A 272 58.91 39.26 -74.81
CA ARG A 272 57.48 39.13 -75.13
C ARG A 272 56.85 37.92 -74.44
N ASN A 273 57.56 36.79 -74.35
CA ASN A 273 57.10 35.62 -73.62
C ASN A 273 57.04 35.88 -72.11
N LEU A 274 57.98 36.63 -71.54
CA LEU A 274 57.95 37.04 -70.14
C LEU A 274 56.76 37.97 -69.84
N GLU A 275 56.50 38.96 -70.71
CA GLU A 275 55.36 39.87 -70.61
C GLU A 275 54.03 39.10 -70.68
N ILE A 276 53.86 38.23 -71.68
CA ILE A 276 52.67 37.37 -71.80
C ILE A 276 52.53 36.46 -70.57
N ASN A 277 53.63 35.89 -70.07
CA ASN A 277 53.58 35.08 -68.84
C ASN A 277 53.16 35.93 -67.64
N TYR A 278 53.70 37.13 -67.49
CA TYR A 278 53.34 38.05 -66.42
C TYR A 278 51.85 38.38 -66.44
N GLU A 279 51.29 38.73 -67.60
CA GLU A 279 49.84 38.95 -67.76
C GLU A 279 49.03 37.70 -67.36
N ILE A 280 49.46 36.51 -67.77
CA ILE A 280 48.80 35.25 -67.39
C ILE A 280 48.86 35.03 -65.87
N TRP A 281 50.01 35.27 -65.24
CA TRP A 281 50.16 35.13 -63.79
C TRP A 281 49.33 36.15 -63.03
N GLU A 282 49.23 37.39 -63.52
CA GLU A 282 48.39 38.44 -62.96
C GLU A 282 46.90 38.07 -63.06
N GLU A 283 46.46 37.58 -64.22
CA GLU A 283 45.09 37.10 -64.41
C GLU A 283 44.78 35.91 -63.49
N GLN A 284 45.72 34.97 -63.32
CA GLN A 284 45.55 33.87 -62.37
C GLN A 284 45.51 34.34 -60.92
N LEU A 285 46.34 35.31 -60.55
CA LEU A 285 46.39 35.86 -59.20
C LEU A 285 45.09 36.59 -58.86
N THR A 286 44.57 37.39 -59.80
CA THR A 286 43.27 38.08 -59.63
C THR A 286 42.12 37.09 -59.51
N GLN A 287 42.05 36.06 -60.38
CA GLN A 287 41.05 34.99 -60.27
C GLN A 287 41.11 34.24 -58.93
N LEU A 288 42.32 33.90 -58.46
CA LEU A 288 42.49 33.24 -57.16
C LEU A 288 42.08 34.15 -55.99
N SER A 289 42.39 35.44 -56.07
CA SER A 289 41.98 36.44 -55.08
C SER A 289 40.46 36.54 -54.99
N GLU A 290 39.77 36.63 -56.14
CA GLU A 290 38.31 36.64 -56.21
C GLU A 290 37.70 35.38 -55.60
N LEU A 291 38.23 34.20 -55.93
CA LEU A 291 37.76 32.93 -55.35
C LEU A 291 37.96 32.88 -53.83
N ILE A 292 39.07 33.42 -53.30
CA ILE A 292 39.30 33.51 -51.85
C ILE A 292 38.28 34.44 -51.19
N VAL A 293 37.96 35.58 -51.81
CA VAL A 293 36.96 36.53 -51.30
C VAL A 293 35.57 35.91 -51.31
N ASP A 294 35.18 35.24 -52.40
CA ASP A 294 33.90 34.55 -52.53
C ASP A 294 33.75 33.41 -51.52
N GLU A 295 34.79 32.59 -51.32
CA GLU A 295 34.76 31.50 -50.34
C GLU A 295 34.70 32.05 -48.90
N LYS A 296 35.39 33.15 -48.60
CA LYS A 296 35.26 33.85 -47.31
C LYS A 296 33.83 34.36 -47.09
N LEU A 297 33.23 34.97 -48.10
CA LEU A 297 31.85 35.45 -48.00
C LEU A 297 30.85 34.30 -47.82
N ASN A 298 31.00 33.23 -48.60
CA ASN A 298 30.15 32.04 -48.54
C ASN A 298 30.25 31.33 -47.18
N SER A 299 31.48 31.17 -46.66
CA SER A 299 31.71 30.60 -45.32
C SER A 299 31.11 31.47 -44.22
N GLU A 300 31.22 32.80 -44.31
CA GLU A 300 30.59 33.71 -43.34
C GLU A 300 29.06 33.61 -43.36
N ILE A 301 28.46 33.56 -44.55
CA ILE A 301 27.01 33.34 -44.70
C ILE A 301 26.60 31.99 -44.10
N HIS A 302 27.40 30.94 -44.32
CA HIS A 302 27.13 29.61 -43.76
C HIS A 302 27.20 29.62 -42.23
N VAL A 303 28.22 30.25 -41.64
CA VAL A 303 28.34 30.42 -40.19
C VAL A 303 27.14 31.20 -39.62
N ARG A 304 26.71 32.28 -40.26
CA ARG A 304 25.50 33.04 -39.85
C ARG A 304 24.23 32.18 -39.89
N LYS A 305 24.06 31.34 -40.92
CA LYS A 305 22.92 30.40 -41.03
C LYS A 305 22.96 29.33 -39.93
N LEU A 306 24.13 28.77 -39.62
CA LEU A 306 24.29 27.82 -38.52
C LEU A 306 23.97 28.48 -37.18
N LEU A 307 24.48 29.69 -36.94
CA LEU A 307 24.26 30.43 -35.70
C LEU A 307 22.77 30.73 -35.48
N THR A 308 22.06 31.17 -36.52
CA THR A 308 20.60 31.40 -36.45
C THR A 308 19.83 30.11 -36.17
N SER A 309 20.18 28.99 -36.82
CA SER A 309 19.57 27.69 -36.51
C SER A 309 19.85 27.22 -35.07
N VAL A 310 21.06 27.48 -34.54
CA VAL A 310 21.39 27.19 -33.13
C VAL A 310 20.55 28.06 -32.19
N HIS A 311 20.37 29.35 -32.48
CA HIS A 311 19.51 30.21 -31.67
C HIS A 311 18.04 29.79 -31.72
N GLU A 312 17.49 29.45 -32.89
CA GLU A 312 16.11 28.98 -33.03
C GLU A 312 15.85 27.67 -32.28
N SER A 313 16.80 26.72 -32.37
CA SER A 313 16.71 25.46 -31.62
C SER A 313 16.86 25.69 -30.12
N GLY A 314 17.74 26.59 -29.69
CA GLY A 314 17.88 27.01 -28.30
C GLY A 314 16.57 27.59 -27.74
N ALA A 315 15.93 28.50 -28.48
CA ALA A 315 14.65 29.08 -28.09
C ALA A 315 13.53 28.02 -27.96
N LYS A 316 13.48 27.04 -28.86
CA LYS A 316 12.53 25.92 -28.78
C LYS A 316 12.78 25.03 -27.55
N ILE A 317 14.04 24.81 -27.19
CA ILE A 317 14.40 24.03 -25.99
C ILE A 317 13.97 24.80 -24.73
N GLU A 318 14.24 26.10 -24.65
CA GLU A 318 13.82 26.94 -23.52
C GLU A 318 12.28 26.98 -23.38
N GLU A 319 11.56 27.14 -24.49
CA GLU A 319 10.09 27.08 -24.50
C GLU A 319 9.58 25.72 -24.01
N ALA A 320 10.18 24.62 -24.46
CA ALA A 320 9.83 23.27 -24.00
C ALA A 320 10.10 23.06 -22.50
N ILE A 321 11.23 23.57 -21.98
CA ILE A 321 11.55 23.53 -20.55
C ILE A 321 10.56 24.36 -19.74
N PHE A 322 10.19 25.54 -20.23
CA PHE A 322 9.20 26.40 -19.59
C PHE A 322 7.81 25.74 -19.55
N LEU A 323 7.35 25.18 -20.67
CA LEU A 323 6.08 24.45 -20.73
C LEU A 323 6.09 23.21 -19.85
N SER A 324 7.21 22.46 -19.83
CA SER A 324 7.38 21.27 -19.00
C SER A 324 7.33 21.60 -17.52
N SER A 325 8.08 22.63 -17.08
CA SER A 325 8.09 23.06 -15.68
C SER A 325 6.73 23.59 -15.22
N SER A 326 6.02 24.33 -16.08
CA SER A 326 4.65 24.78 -15.83
C SER A 326 3.67 23.60 -15.66
N ARG A 327 3.74 22.61 -16.55
CA ARG A 327 2.92 21.39 -16.46
C ARG A 327 3.24 20.57 -15.21
N LEU A 328 4.51 20.41 -14.88
CA LEU A 328 4.95 19.71 -13.67
C LEU A 328 4.41 20.39 -12.41
N GLY A 329 4.52 21.73 -12.33
CA GLY A 329 3.98 22.49 -11.21
C GLY A 329 2.45 22.41 -11.09
N TYR A 330 1.72 22.26 -12.20
CA TYR A 330 0.28 21.97 -12.16
C TYR A 330 -0.02 20.58 -11.60
N VAL A 331 0.70 19.55 -12.08
CA VAL A 331 0.54 18.16 -11.61
C VAL A 331 0.87 18.05 -10.12
N GLU A 332 1.95 18.69 -9.66
CA GLU A 332 2.36 18.72 -8.25
C GLU A 332 1.27 19.33 -7.36
N LYS A 333 0.73 20.50 -7.74
CA LYS A 333 -0.36 21.15 -6.99
C LYS A 333 -1.63 20.30 -7.00
N TRP A 334 -1.96 19.67 -8.13
CA TRP A 334 -3.13 18.80 -8.24
C TRP A 334 -2.99 17.58 -7.33
N GLU A 335 -1.82 16.96 -7.31
CA GLU A 335 -1.53 15.82 -6.44
C GLU A 335 -1.56 16.23 -4.97
N GLN A 336 -0.99 17.39 -4.62
CA GLN A 336 -1.05 17.93 -3.26
C GLN A 336 -2.49 18.12 -2.77
N VAL A 337 -3.35 18.75 -3.59
CA VAL A 337 -4.78 18.93 -3.24
C VAL A 337 -5.49 17.59 -3.09
N ARG A 338 -5.17 16.60 -3.94
CA ARG A 338 -5.73 15.25 -3.86
C ARG A 338 -5.33 14.57 -2.55
N LEU A 339 -4.06 14.67 -2.16
CA LEU A 339 -3.56 14.14 -0.88
C LEU A 339 -4.21 14.85 0.31
N ASP A 340 -4.31 16.17 0.28
CA ASP A 340 -4.95 16.96 1.34
C ASP A 340 -6.45 16.59 1.48
N GLN A 341 -7.15 16.38 0.37
CA GLN A 341 -8.54 15.92 0.37
C GLN A 341 -8.67 14.53 1.00
N GLN A 342 -7.79 13.58 0.64
CA GLN A 342 -7.80 12.24 1.22
C GLN A 342 -7.50 12.28 2.72
N LYS A 343 -6.53 13.09 3.14
CA LYS A 343 -6.19 13.30 4.54
C LYS A 343 -7.39 13.82 5.33
N LEU A 344 -8.08 14.84 4.81
CA LEU A 344 -9.29 15.38 5.45
C LEU A 344 -10.40 14.32 5.58
N LEU A 345 -10.62 13.49 4.54
CA LEU A 345 -11.60 12.41 4.60
C LEU A 345 -11.26 11.36 5.65
N LEU A 346 -9.97 11.04 5.82
CA LEU A 346 -9.51 10.12 6.86
C LEU A 346 -9.69 10.73 8.25
N GLU A 347 -9.31 11.99 8.45
CA GLU A 347 -9.52 12.71 9.72
C GLU A 347 -11.00 12.76 10.11
N MET A 348 -11.90 13.03 9.16
CA MET A 348 -13.35 13.01 9.42
C MET A 348 -13.87 11.61 9.83
N LYS A 349 -13.36 10.55 9.19
CA LYS A 349 -13.72 9.17 9.55
C LYS A 349 -13.19 8.78 10.92
N GLU A 350 -11.96 9.18 11.21
CA GLU A 350 -11.32 8.96 12.51
C GLU A 350 -12.14 9.63 13.61
N GLN A 351 -12.50 10.92 13.44
CA GLN A 351 -13.34 11.64 14.39
C GLN A 351 -14.69 10.94 14.59
N MET A 352 -15.35 10.52 13.51
CA MET A 352 -16.63 9.79 13.62
C MET A 352 -16.48 8.48 14.41
N LEU A 353 -15.38 7.75 14.24
CA LEU A 353 -15.11 6.53 14.99
C LEU A 353 -14.79 6.84 16.46
N GLN A 354 -14.04 7.91 16.74
CA GLN A 354 -13.78 8.37 18.10
C GLN A 354 -15.07 8.78 18.81
N ASP A 355 -15.97 9.50 18.13
CA ASP A 355 -17.27 9.88 18.68
C ASP A 355 -18.11 8.64 19.03
N LYS A 356 -18.18 7.66 18.12
CA LYS A 356 -18.86 6.38 18.39
C LYS A 356 -18.23 5.60 19.55
N LEU A 357 -16.91 5.61 19.66
CA LEU A 357 -16.21 4.96 20.77
C LEU A 357 -16.56 5.64 22.10
N ASN A 358 -16.60 6.97 22.12
CA ASN A 358 -17.00 7.75 23.29
C ASN A 358 -18.46 7.47 23.69
N ASP A 359 -19.37 7.37 22.72
CA ASP A 359 -20.77 7.00 22.97
C ASP A 359 -20.87 5.59 23.59
N CYS A 360 -20.16 4.60 23.03
CA CYS A 360 -20.11 3.24 23.58
C CYS A 360 -19.53 3.21 25.00
N MET A 361 -18.43 3.93 25.26
CA MET A 361 -17.85 4.05 26.61
C MET A 361 -18.82 4.74 27.58
N GLY A 362 -19.63 5.68 27.10
CA GLY A 362 -20.69 6.29 27.89
C GLY A 362 -21.75 5.27 28.29
N LEU A 363 -22.20 4.44 27.35
CA LEU A 363 -23.17 3.37 27.59
C LEU A 363 -22.64 2.30 28.56
N GLU A 364 -21.39 1.87 28.38
CA GLU A 364 -20.72 0.92 29.28
C GLU A 364 -20.70 1.43 30.73
N LYS A 365 -20.33 2.69 30.94
CA LYS A 365 -20.35 3.30 32.28
C LYS A 365 -21.76 3.35 32.88
N THR A 366 -22.78 3.62 32.07
CA THR A 366 -24.17 3.60 32.57
C THR A 366 -24.64 2.19 32.91
N ASP A 367 -24.24 1.19 32.12
CA ASP A 367 -24.57 -0.21 32.36
C ASP A 367 -23.86 -0.73 33.62
N ASP A 368 -22.60 -0.34 33.86
CA ASP A 368 -21.88 -0.63 35.08
C ASP A 368 -22.59 -0.07 36.32
N ILE A 369 -23.09 1.17 36.24
CA ILE A 369 -23.85 1.80 37.32
C ILE A 369 -25.15 1.01 37.58
N ILE A 370 -25.95 0.75 36.54
CA ILE A 370 -27.21 0.00 36.66
C ILE A 370 -26.96 -1.41 37.20
N SER A 371 -25.93 -2.08 36.70
CA SER A 371 -25.52 -3.41 37.15
C SER A 371 -25.12 -3.41 38.62
N SER A 372 -24.40 -2.38 39.08
CA SER A 372 -24.02 -2.24 40.49
C SER A 372 -25.24 -2.01 41.39
N GLU A 373 -26.19 -1.17 40.96
CA GLU A 373 -27.44 -0.89 41.67
C GLU A 373 -28.33 -2.14 41.73
N LEU A 374 -28.49 -2.86 40.62
CA LEU A 374 -29.24 -4.11 40.56
C LEU A 374 -28.65 -5.18 41.47
N ARG A 375 -27.31 -5.33 41.49
CA ARG A 375 -26.64 -6.25 42.42
C ARG A 375 -26.90 -5.85 43.88
N SER A 376 -26.85 -4.55 44.20
CA SER A 376 -27.13 -4.07 45.55
C SER A 376 -28.58 -4.33 45.96
N PHE A 377 -29.54 -4.12 45.05
CA PHE A 377 -30.95 -4.39 45.29
C PHE A 377 -31.20 -5.89 45.54
N LEU A 378 -30.70 -6.76 44.65
CA LEU A 378 -30.84 -8.21 44.80
C LEU A 378 -30.17 -8.71 46.09
N HIS A 379 -29.04 -8.15 46.48
CA HIS A 379 -28.39 -8.51 47.73
C HIS A 379 -29.23 -8.12 48.96
N ALA A 380 -29.84 -6.93 48.94
CA ALA A 380 -30.74 -6.50 50.01
C ALA A 380 -31.98 -7.40 50.11
N ASP A 381 -32.59 -7.79 49.00
CA ASP A 381 -33.73 -8.73 48.97
C ASP A 381 -33.34 -10.11 49.51
N VAL A 382 -32.17 -10.64 49.14
CA VAL A 382 -31.66 -11.89 49.72
C VAL A 382 -31.53 -11.80 51.23
N ILE A 383 -30.97 -10.70 51.76
CA ILE A 383 -30.85 -10.49 53.21
C ILE A 383 -32.24 -10.45 53.87
N GLU A 384 -33.19 -9.70 53.32
CA GLU A 384 -34.57 -9.63 53.84
C GLU A 384 -35.22 -11.02 53.88
N LYS A 385 -35.05 -11.83 52.83
CA LYS A 385 -35.59 -13.20 52.79
C LYS A 385 -34.87 -14.15 53.74
N GLU A 386 -33.57 -14.00 53.95
CA GLU A 386 -32.82 -14.75 54.96
C GLU A 386 -33.32 -14.42 56.37
N GLU A 387 -33.58 -13.14 56.68
CA GLU A 387 -34.17 -12.71 57.96
C GLU A 387 -35.59 -13.28 58.16
N GLU A 388 -36.46 -13.25 57.13
CA GLU A 388 -37.79 -13.87 57.19
C GLU A 388 -37.72 -15.37 57.49
N ILE A 389 -36.77 -16.08 56.86
CA ILE A 389 -36.53 -17.51 57.10
C ILE A 389 -36.07 -17.73 58.54
N GLU A 390 -35.16 -16.91 59.07
CA GLU A 390 -34.68 -17.02 60.44
C GLU A 390 -35.80 -16.80 61.47
N ILE A 391 -36.66 -15.79 61.26
CA ILE A 391 -37.83 -15.54 62.11
C ILE A 391 -38.79 -16.73 62.10
N ARG A 392 -39.15 -17.25 60.90
CA ARG A 392 -40.04 -18.41 60.79
C ARG A 392 -39.44 -19.67 61.40
N SER A 393 -38.14 -19.88 61.24
CA SER A 393 -37.40 -20.99 61.84
C SER A 393 -37.47 -20.92 63.37
N SER A 394 -37.26 -19.72 63.93
CA SER A 394 -37.37 -19.48 65.37
C SER A 394 -38.78 -19.77 65.90
N GLN A 395 -39.83 -19.28 65.22
CA GLN A 395 -41.22 -19.57 65.57
C GLN A 395 -41.55 -21.07 65.52
N TYR A 396 -41.08 -21.77 64.50
CA TYR A 396 -41.29 -23.21 64.36
C TYR A 396 -40.59 -24.00 65.48
N ASN A 397 -39.38 -23.59 65.86
CA ASN A 397 -38.67 -24.18 66.99
C ASN A 397 -39.43 -23.93 68.31
N GLU A 398 -39.95 -22.73 68.53
CA GLU A 398 -40.79 -22.44 69.70
C GLU A 398 -42.08 -23.29 69.73
N GLU A 399 -42.73 -23.49 68.57
CA GLU A 399 -43.88 -24.38 68.47
C GLU A 399 -43.49 -25.83 68.78
N ILE A 400 -42.37 -26.33 68.23
CA ILE A 400 -41.85 -27.67 68.56
C ILE A 400 -41.65 -27.81 70.06
N ASP A 401 -40.98 -26.84 70.70
CA ASP A 401 -40.75 -26.86 72.14
C ASP A 401 -42.06 -26.86 72.93
N GLN A 402 -43.05 -26.08 72.50
CA GLN A 402 -44.38 -26.07 73.12
C GLN A 402 -45.09 -27.42 72.96
N ARG A 403 -45.09 -28.01 71.75
CA ARG A 403 -45.67 -29.33 71.50
C ARG A 403 -44.97 -30.41 72.32
N GLN A 404 -43.66 -30.33 72.46
CA GLN A 404 -42.89 -31.26 73.27
C GLN A 404 -43.29 -31.17 74.75
N ARG A 405 -43.44 -29.94 75.30
CA ARG A 405 -43.98 -29.73 76.65
C ARG A 405 -45.37 -30.33 76.83
N ASP A 406 -46.26 -30.16 75.85
CA ASP A 406 -47.62 -30.72 75.90
C ASP A 406 -47.58 -32.26 75.87
N ILE A 407 -46.72 -32.85 75.03
CA ILE A 407 -46.50 -34.31 74.98
C ILE A 407 -46.02 -34.82 76.34
N ASP A 408 -45.06 -34.15 76.96
CA ASP A 408 -44.53 -34.53 78.27
C ASP A 408 -45.61 -34.44 79.37
N TYR A 409 -46.41 -33.38 79.36
CA TYR A 409 -47.56 -33.22 80.25
C TYR A 409 -48.60 -34.35 80.08
N PHE A 410 -48.94 -34.71 78.84
CA PHE A 410 -49.86 -35.83 78.59
C PHE A 410 -49.26 -37.17 79.00
N ASN A 411 -47.96 -37.38 78.79
CA ASN A 411 -47.27 -38.58 79.24
C ASN A 411 -47.28 -38.73 80.76
N GLU A 412 -47.09 -37.64 81.50
CA GLU A 412 -47.21 -37.61 82.96
C GLU A 412 -48.64 -37.98 83.40
N ARG A 413 -49.67 -37.38 82.78
CA ARG A 413 -51.07 -37.76 83.06
C ARG A 413 -51.39 -39.22 82.75
N ILE A 414 -50.85 -39.75 81.65
CA ILE A 414 -51.00 -41.17 81.30
C ILE A 414 -50.33 -42.04 82.36
N LYS A 415 -49.16 -41.65 82.86
CA LYS A 415 -48.46 -42.35 83.94
C LYS A 415 -49.29 -42.35 85.22
N ASP A 416 -49.79 -41.19 85.66
CA ASP A 416 -50.66 -41.07 86.83
C ASP A 416 -51.92 -41.93 86.71
N ALA A 417 -52.56 -41.91 85.54
CA ALA A 417 -53.73 -42.74 85.25
C ALA A 417 -53.40 -44.23 85.33
N LYS A 418 -52.26 -44.66 84.78
CA LYS A 418 -51.78 -46.06 84.87
C LYS A 418 -51.54 -46.47 86.33
N GLU A 419 -50.89 -45.63 87.13
CA GLU A 419 -50.66 -45.90 88.56
C GLU A 419 -51.97 -45.99 89.36
N ALA A 420 -52.92 -45.09 89.09
CA ALA A 420 -54.25 -45.14 89.70
C ALA A 420 -55.02 -46.41 89.33
N LEU A 421 -54.89 -46.85 88.08
CA LEU A 421 -55.50 -48.07 87.57
C LEU A 421 -54.86 -49.31 88.21
N GLU A 422 -53.54 -49.34 88.36
CA GLU A 422 -52.81 -50.40 89.07
C GLU A 422 -53.25 -50.52 90.54
N LYS A 423 -53.42 -49.39 91.24
CA LYS A 423 -53.96 -49.38 92.62
C LYS A 423 -55.37 -49.97 92.68
N LYS A 424 -56.24 -49.66 91.71
CA LYS A 424 -57.58 -50.24 91.62
C LYS A 424 -57.52 -51.74 91.36
N TYR A 425 -56.67 -52.23 90.46
CA TYR A 425 -56.49 -53.68 90.26
C TYR A 425 -56.04 -54.38 91.54
N LYS A 426 -55.05 -53.83 92.26
CA LYS A 426 -54.64 -54.38 93.57
C LYS A 426 -55.79 -54.43 94.58
N PHE A 427 -56.71 -53.46 94.56
CA PHE A 427 -57.89 -53.48 95.42
C PHE A 427 -58.92 -54.53 94.97
N TYR A 428 -59.15 -54.66 93.67
CA TYR A 428 -59.99 -55.72 93.09
C TYR A 428 -59.46 -57.10 93.46
N ASP A 429 -58.16 -57.35 93.30
CA ASP A 429 -57.52 -58.62 93.65
C ASP A 429 -57.71 -58.96 95.13
N LYS A 430 -57.53 -57.99 96.03
CA LYS A 430 -57.79 -58.16 97.47
C LYS A 430 -59.26 -58.49 97.75
N ARG A 431 -60.18 -57.78 97.11
CA ARG A 431 -61.63 -58.03 97.27
C ARG A 431 -62.01 -59.41 96.73
N GLN A 432 -61.44 -59.80 95.59
CA GLN A 432 -61.67 -61.11 95.00
C GLN A 432 -61.17 -62.21 95.94
N ALA A 433 -59.97 -62.07 96.50
CA ALA A 433 -59.45 -63.01 97.48
C ALA A 433 -60.37 -63.16 98.71
N LEU A 434 -60.95 -62.06 99.23
CA LEU A 434 -61.92 -62.12 100.33
C LEU A 434 -63.24 -62.79 99.94
N ILE A 435 -63.74 -62.54 98.71
CA ILE A 435 -64.93 -63.23 98.20
C ILE A 435 -64.66 -64.72 98.10
N ASP A 436 -63.51 -65.11 97.52
CA ASP A 436 -63.11 -66.50 97.35
C ASP A 436 -62.94 -67.20 98.71
N GLU A 437 -62.37 -66.51 99.71
CA GLU A 437 -62.25 -67.00 101.09
C GLU A 437 -63.63 -67.20 101.74
N TYR A 438 -64.55 -66.24 101.60
CA TYR A 438 -65.92 -66.37 102.10
C TYR A 438 -66.71 -67.50 101.40
N GLU A 439 -66.57 -67.63 100.08
CA GLU A 439 -67.16 -68.73 99.32
C GLU A 439 -66.58 -70.08 99.75
N ASN A 440 -65.28 -70.14 100.04
CA ASN A 440 -64.64 -71.33 100.62
C ASN A 440 -65.19 -71.66 102.00
N GLU A 441 -65.26 -70.70 102.93
CA GLU A 441 -65.87 -70.94 104.24
C GLU A 441 -67.32 -71.40 104.13
N LYS A 442 -68.08 -70.82 103.21
CA LYS A 442 -69.47 -71.24 102.95
C LYS A 442 -69.51 -72.67 102.44
N ARG A 443 -68.62 -73.04 101.50
CA ARG A 443 -68.49 -74.43 101.02
C ARG A 443 -68.13 -75.39 102.16
N GLU A 444 -67.23 -75.02 103.05
CA GLU A 444 -66.86 -75.84 104.22
C GLU A 444 -68.03 -75.99 105.21
N LYS A 445 -68.77 -74.92 105.51
CA LYS A 445 -69.99 -75.00 106.35
C LYS A 445 -71.06 -75.89 105.73
N VAL A 446 -71.21 -75.86 104.40
CA VAL A 446 -72.14 -76.77 103.69
C VAL A 446 -71.66 -78.22 103.83
N LYS A 447 -70.37 -78.50 103.63
CA LYS A 447 -69.81 -79.85 103.83
C LYS A 447 -69.95 -80.33 105.28
N GLU A 448 -69.72 -79.46 106.26
CA GLU A 448 -69.93 -79.77 107.68
C GLU A 448 -71.41 -80.07 107.96
N ALA A 449 -72.32 -79.28 107.41
CA ALA A 449 -73.76 -79.53 107.54
C ALA A 449 -74.17 -80.86 106.88
N GLU A 450 -73.65 -81.15 105.68
CA GLU A 450 -73.83 -82.44 104.99
C GLU A 450 -73.29 -83.60 105.85
N TYR A 451 -72.10 -83.46 106.43
CA TYR A 451 -71.50 -84.43 107.33
C TYR A 451 -72.35 -84.67 108.60
N TRP A 452 -72.86 -83.61 109.23
CA TRP A 452 -73.77 -83.73 110.39
C TRP A 452 -75.12 -84.33 110.00
N MET A 453 -75.62 -84.05 108.79
CA MET A 453 -76.82 -84.68 108.25
C MET A 453 -76.59 -86.18 108.06
N GLU A 454 -75.47 -86.61 107.47
CA GLU A 454 -75.12 -88.02 107.34
C GLU A 454 -74.99 -88.71 108.70
N ILE A 455 -74.36 -88.06 109.69
CA ILE A 455 -74.31 -88.56 111.08
C ILE A 455 -75.71 -88.69 111.66
N HIS A 456 -76.57 -87.68 111.49
CA HIS A 456 -77.94 -87.72 112.00
C HIS A 456 -78.77 -88.79 111.31
N GLU A 457 -78.59 -89.00 110.01
CA GLU A 457 -79.25 -90.06 109.25
C GLU A 457 -78.77 -91.42 109.76
N ALA A 458 -77.47 -91.64 109.92
CA ALA A 458 -76.90 -92.85 110.50
C ALA A 458 -77.41 -93.09 111.93
N ALA A 459 -77.43 -92.06 112.77
CA ALA A 459 -77.98 -92.12 114.13
C ALA A 459 -79.47 -92.47 114.11
N THR A 460 -80.24 -91.91 113.17
CA THR A 460 -81.66 -92.21 112.99
C THR A 460 -81.87 -93.65 112.54
N ILE A 461 -81.04 -94.16 111.63
CA ILE A 461 -81.03 -95.56 111.22
C ILE A 461 -80.74 -96.47 112.42
N ILE A 462 -79.68 -96.19 113.18
CA ILE A 462 -79.32 -96.94 114.40
C ILE A 462 -80.47 -96.91 115.40
N GLN A 463 -81.03 -95.73 115.70
CA GLN A 463 -82.17 -95.59 116.62
C GLN A 463 -83.40 -96.34 116.13
N SER A 464 -83.70 -96.33 114.83
CA SER A 464 -84.84 -97.05 114.25
C SER A 464 -84.65 -98.56 114.32
N ILE A 465 -83.42 -99.06 114.12
CA ILE A 465 -83.05 -100.45 114.29
C ILE A 465 -83.18 -100.85 115.76
N TRP A 466 -82.69 -100.02 116.69
CA TRP A 466 -82.75 -100.28 118.13
C TRP A 466 -84.19 -100.26 118.65
N ARG A 467 -85.00 -99.28 118.25
CA ARG A 467 -86.45 -99.22 118.54
C ARG A 467 -87.17 -100.43 117.92
N GLY A 468 -86.81 -100.83 116.70
CA GLY A 468 -87.33 -102.04 116.07
C GLY A 468 -86.93 -103.32 116.80
N TYR A 469 -85.71 -103.38 117.33
CA TYR A 469 -85.21 -104.46 118.18
C TYR A 469 -85.98 -104.52 119.51
N MET A 470 -86.19 -103.39 120.19
CA MET A 470 -87.04 -103.31 121.39
C MET A 470 -88.45 -103.83 121.17
N VAL A 471 -89.09 -103.43 120.07
CA VAL A 471 -90.45 -103.86 119.74
C VAL A 471 -90.50 -105.37 119.49
N ARG A 472 -89.45 -105.97 118.91
CA ARG A 472 -89.36 -107.42 118.67
C ARG A 472 -89.05 -108.22 119.94
N GLN A 473 -88.23 -107.67 120.84
CA GLN A 473 -87.89 -108.30 122.13
C GLN A 473 -88.93 -108.09 123.23
N GLN A 474 -90.03 -107.37 122.94
CA GLN A 474 -91.15 -107.18 123.87
C GLN A 474 -90.76 -106.57 125.22
N LEU A 475 -89.76 -105.67 125.21
CA LEU A 475 -89.32 -104.96 126.40
C LEU A 475 -90.40 -103.96 126.85
N ALA A 476 -90.88 -104.18 128.08
CA ALA A 476 -91.85 -103.45 128.90
C ALA A 476 -92.90 -102.58 128.17
N GLN A 477 -92.54 -101.41 127.64
CA GLN A 477 -93.52 -100.43 127.14
C GLN A 477 -94.03 -100.72 125.71
N TYR A 478 -93.37 -101.59 124.95
CA TYR A 478 -93.70 -101.85 123.53
C TYR A 478 -94.52 -103.13 123.27
N GLN A 479 -94.91 -103.86 124.30
CA GLN A 479 -95.64 -105.14 124.19
C GLN A 479 -96.96 -105.02 123.40
N GLN A 480 -97.70 -103.92 123.55
CA GLN A 480 -98.98 -103.73 122.87
C GLN A 480 -98.82 -103.35 121.39
N LEU A 481 -97.67 -102.77 121.01
CA LEU A 481 -97.41 -102.32 119.63
C LEU A 481 -97.16 -103.49 118.68
N TRP A 482 -96.44 -104.53 119.12
CA TRP A 482 -96.21 -105.72 118.30
C TRP A 482 -97.52 -106.42 117.92
N ASN A 483 -98.45 -106.52 118.87
CA ASN A 483 -99.78 -107.10 118.66
C ASN A 483 -100.63 -106.30 117.64
N LYS A 484 -100.54 -104.96 117.67
CA LYS A 484 -101.18 -104.10 116.64
C LYS A 484 -100.52 -104.25 115.27
N LEU A 485 -99.18 -104.33 115.19
CA LEU A 485 -98.45 -104.54 113.94
C LEU A 485 -98.75 -105.90 113.29
N LYS A 486 -98.88 -106.97 114.09
CA LYS A 486 -99.30 -108.30 113.62
C LYS A 486 -100.72 -108.28 113.03
N LYS A 487 -101.66 -107.54 113.66
CA LYS A 487 -103.01 -107.26 113.10
C LYS A 487 -102.95 -106.48 111.79
N ARG A 488 -102.08 -105.47 111.68
CA ARG A 488 -101.94 -104.64 110.47
C ARG A 488 -101.27 -105.38 109.30
N LYS A 489 -100.28 -106.26 109.55
CA LYS A 489 -99.64 -107.11 108.53
C LYS A 489 -100.63 -108.15 107.96
N ARG A 490 -101.50 -108.73 108.79
CA ARG A 490 -102.63 -109.58 108.34
C ARG A 490 -103.59 -108.83 107.42
N ARG A 491 -103.94 -107.57 107.74
CA ARG A 491 -104.78 -106.73 106.87
C ARG A 491 -104.09 -106.37 105.54
N ARG A 492 -102.77 -106.09 105.54
CA ARG A 492 -102.01 -105.77 104.32
C ARG A 492 -101.82 -106.98 103.40
N LYS A 493 -101.69 -108.21 103.92
CA LYS A 493 -101.71 -109.46 103.12
C LYS A 493 -103.08 -109.70 102.46
N LYS A 494 -104.18 -109.50 103.20
CA LYS A 494 -105.55 -109.54 102.62
C LYS A 494 -105.76 -108.48 101.53
N ARG A 495 -105.20 -107.27 101.71
CA ARG A 495 -105.32 -106.17 100.74
C ARG A 495 -104.43 -106.34 99.49
N LYS A 496 -103.26 -106.97 99.60
CA LYS A 496 -102.44 -107.38 98.44
C LYS A 496 -103.08 -108.52 97.64
N LEU A 497 -103.81 -109.44 98.29
CA LEU A 497 -104.61 -110.46 97.57
C LEU A 497 -105.76 -109.82 96.76
N ARG A 498 -106.42 -108.77 97.29
CA ARG A 498 -107.42 -107.99 96.55
C ARG A 498 -106.85 -107.19 95.37
N LEU A 499 -105.54 -106.96 95.31
CA LEU A 499 -104.87 -106.29 94.18
C LEU A 499 -104.32 -107.27 93.12
N LYS A 500 -104.47 -108.58 93.34
CA LYS A 500 -104.11 -109.63 92.37
C LYS A 500 -105.32 -110.52 92.06
N ILE A 501 -106.35 -109.94 91.47
CA ILE A 501 -106.80 -110.53 90.20
C ILE A 501 -106.01 -109.86 89.07
N ASN A 502 -105.63 -108.61 89.24
CA ASN A 502 -105.23 -107.73 88.15
C ASN A 502 -103.71 -107.60 88.00
N LYS A 503 -103.02 -108.76 88.05
CA LYS A 503 -101.74 -109.09 87.39
C LYS A 503 -101.21 -110.46 87.81
#